data_AF-A0A2A4AKY3-F1
#
_entry.id   AF-A0A2A4AKY3-F1
#
_cell.length_a   1.000
_cell.length_b   1.000
_cell.length_c   1.000
_cell.angle_alpha   90.00
_cell.angle_beta   90.00
_cell.angle_gamma   90.00
#
_symmetry.space_group_name_H-M   'P 1'
#
loop_
_entity.id
_entity.type
_entity.pdbx_description
1 polymer ?
#
loop_
_entity_poly.entity_id
_entity_poly.type
_entity_poly.pdbx_seq_one_letter_code
_entity_poly.pdbx_strand_id
1 'polypeptide(L)'
;MDEYDALERHQKLVHELAAGRKLNTFDSAAVDAVAALVVRREQCQRILAAEGPTVTRESGEPIEHPAAKVERQASSELRGWVKDRPDLFGERKPQRARQRPTFGIA
;
A
#
# COMPACT_ATOMS: atom_id res chain seq x y z
N MET A 1 -9.48 1.28 -14.43
CA MET A 1 -8.02 1.34 -14.27
C MET A 1 -7.48 0.44 -15.32
N ASP A 2 -7.01 1.05 -16.39
CA ASP A 2 -6.23 0.33 -17.38
C ASP A 2 -4.80 0.08 -16.85
N GLU A 3 -3.98 -0.60 -17.64
CA GLU A 3 -2.60 -0.94 -17.25
C GLU A 3 -1.72 0.29 -17.04
N TYR A 4 -1.99 1.37 -17.78
CA TYR A 4 -1.25 2.63 -17.67
C TYR A 4 -1.57 3.36 -16.37
N ASP A 5 -2.85 3.45 -16.02
CA ASP A 5 -3.31 3.99 -14.73
C ASP A 5 -2.68 3.22 -13.55
N ALA A 6 -2.53 1.90 -13.67
CA ALA A 6 -1.94 1.06 -12.62
C ALA A 6 -0.44 1.34 -12.44
N LEU A 7 0.30 1.55 -13.55
CA LEU A 7 1.72 1.90 -13.52
C LEU A 7 1.93 3.27 -12.89
N GLU A 8 1.15 4.27 -13.29
CA GLU A 8 1.25 5.63 -12.72
C GLU A 8 0.93 5.60 -11.22
N ARG A 9 -0.12 4.87 -10.83
CA ARG A 9 -0.49 4.71 -9.43
C ARG A 9 0.63 4.03 -8.62
N HIS A 10 1.26 2.99 -9.16
CA HIS A 10 2.39 2.31 -8.54
C HIS A 10 3.55 3.27 -8.30
N GLN A 11 3.98 4.01 -9.32
CA GLN A 11 5.09 4.96 -9.21
C GLN A 11 4.81 6.04 -8.17
N LYS A 12 3.58 6.56 -8.15
CA LYS A 12 3.15 7.54 -7.14
C LYS A 12 3.22 6.96 -5.72
N LEU A 13 2.75 5.73 -5.53
CA LEU A 13 2.82 5.04 -4.23
C LEU A 13 4.25 4.83 -3.75
N VAL A 14 5.16 4.41 -4.64
CA VAL A 14 6.58 4.27 -4.31
C VAL A 14 7.15 5.59 -3.78
N HIS A 15 6.84 6.70 -4.45
CA HIS A 15 7.29 8.03 -4.02
C HIS A 15 6.70 8.42 -2.64
N GLU A 16 5.40 8.22 -2.44
CA GLU A 16 4.69 8.53 -1.19
C GLU A 16 5.23 7.71 0.00
N LEU A 17 5.45 6.41 -0.21
CA LEU A 17 5.99 5.48 0.78
C LEU A 17 7.47 5.75 1.10
N ALA A 18 8.25 6.19 0.11
CA ALA A 18 9.64 6.61 0.33
C ALA A 18 9.74 7.89 1.18
N ALA A 19 8.74 8.79 1.10
CA ALA A 19 8.69 10.04 1.90
C ALA A 19 9.80 11.04 1.59
N GLY A 20 10.46 10.94 0.44
CA GLY A 20 11.71 11.68 0.18
C GLY A 20 12.92 11.19 0.98
N ARG A 21 12.83 10.06 1.70
CA ARG A 21 14.00 9.41 2.32
C ARG A 21 14.89 8.81 1.23
N LYS A 22 16.20 8.88 1.43
CA LYS A 22 17.15 8.07 0.67
C LYS A 22 17.15 6.67 1.26
N LEU A 23 16.51 5.73 0.57
CA LEU A 23 16.43 4.33 0.98
C LEU A 23 17.68 3.57 0.53
N ASN A 24 18.06 2.54 1.28
CA ASN A 24 19.01 1.54 0.78
C ASN A 24 18.31 0.62 -0.24
N THR A 25 19.07 -0.27 -0.88
CA THR A 25 18.55 -1.17 -1.92
C THR A 25 17.43 -2.08 -1.41
N PHE A 26 17.55 -2.62 -0.19
CA PHE A 26 16.58 -3.53 0.38
C PHE A 26 15.25 -2.82 0.71
N ASP A 27 15.33 -1.65 1.36
CA ASP A 27 14.15 -0.85 1.69
C ASP A 27 13.48 -0.28 0.43
N SER A 28 14.25 0.01 -0.62
CA SER A 28 13.70 0.38 -1.93
C SER A 28 12.87 -0.76 -2.53
N ALA A 29 13.39 -1.98 -2.51
CA ALA A 29 12.67 -3.15 -2.98
C ALA A 29 11.43 -3.46 -2.13
N ALA A 30 11.51 -3.28 -0.81
CA ALA A 30 10.37 -3.44 0.09
C ALA A 30 9.27 -2.40 -0.20
N VAL A 31 9.64 -1.14 -0.42
CA VAL A 31 8.68 -0.09 -0.80
C VAL A 31 8.00 -0.39 -2.13
N ASP A 32 8.76 -0.86 -3.12
CA ASP A 32 8.22 -1.25 -4.43
C ASP A 32 7.22 -2.41 -4.30
N ALA A 33 7.56 -3.47 -3.55
CA ALA A 33 6.67 -4.59 -3.31
C ALA A 33 5.39 -4.18 -2.58
N VAL A 34 5.49 -3.31 -1.56
CA VAL A 34 4.32 -2.80 -0.83
C VAL A 34 3.43 -1.94 -1.72
N ALA A 35 4.02 -1.09 -2.58
CA ALA A 35 3.26 -0.31 -3.56
C ALA A 35 2.46 -1.22 -4.51
N ALA A 36 3.08 -2.29 -5.03
CA ALA A 36 2.41 -3.26 -5.88
C ALA A 36 1.25 -3.99 -5.16
N LEU A 37 1.43 -4.33 -3.88
CA LEU A 37 0.36 -4.91 -3.05
C LEU A 37 -0.83 -3.96 -2.89
N VAL A 38 -0.59 -2.66 -2.70
CA VAL A 38 -1.65 -1.64 -2.60
C VAL A 38 -2.42 -1.55 -3.92
N VAL A 39 -1.73 -1.44 -5.06
CA VAL A 39 -2.38 -1.39 -6.39
C VAL A 39 -3.23 -2.64 -6.62
N ARG A 40 -2.69 -3.82 -6.32
CA ARG A 40 -3.39 -5.10 -6.47
C ARG A 40 -4.65 -5.17 -5.61
N ARG A 41 -4.58 -4.68 -4.37
CA ARG A 41 -5.73 -4.59 -3.48
C ARG A 41 -6.79 -3.62 -4.04
N GLU A 42 -6.39 -2.43 -4.47
CA GLU A 42 -7.30 -1.44 -5.08
C GLU A 42 -8.01 -2.01 -6.33
N GLN A 43 -7.29 -2.76 -7.17
CA GLN A 43 -7.87 -3.44 -8.33
C GLN A 43 -8.91 -4.49 -7.92
N CYS A 44 -8.58 -5.36 -6.96
CA CYS A 44 -9.52 -6.38 -6.48
C CYS A 44 -10.78 -5.74 -5.87
N GLN A 45 -10.63 -4.64 -5.13
CA GLN A 45 -11.76 -3.92 -4.54
C GLN A 45 -12.69 -3.34 -5.60
N ARG A 46 -12.16 -2.81 -6.70
CA ARG A 46 -12.97 -2.33 -7.82
C ARG A 46 -13.76 -3.47 -8.49
N ILE A 47 -13.10 -4.60 -8.72
CA ILE A 47 -13.75 -5.80 -9.27
C ILE A 47 -14.90 -6.23 -8.35
N LEU A 48 -14.63 -6.38 -7.04
CA LEU A 48 -15.64 -6.79 -6.07
C LEU A 48 -16.77 -5.78 -5.90
N ALA A 49 -16.49 -4.48 -6.08
CA ALA A 49 -17.52 -3.44 -6.05
C ALA A 49 -18.44 -3.51 -7.29
N ALA A 50 -17.91 -3.94 -8.44
CA ALA A 50 -18.67 -4.05 -9.69
C ALA A 50 -19.42 -5.38 -9.81
N GLU A 51 -18.77 -6.49 -9.43
CA GLU A 51 -19.23 -7.86 -9.68
C GLU A 51 -19.81 -8.53 -8.43
N GLY A 52 -19.54 -7.97 -7.25
CA GLY A 52 -19.91 -8.57 -5.97
C GLY A 52 -18.88 -9.58 -5.45
N PRO A 53 -19.05 -10.05 -4.20
CA PRO A 53 -18.11 -10.97 -3.55
C PRO A 53 -18.25 -12.44 -3.97
N THR A 54 -19.28 -12.77 -4.76
CA THR A 54 -19.61 -14.12 -5.18
C THR A 54 -19.87 -14.16 -6.68
N VAL A 55 -19.42 -15.22 -7.34
CA VAL A 55 -19.68 -15.49 -8.76
C VAL A 55 -20.30 -16.88 -8.92
N THR A 56 -21.04 -17.09 -9.99
CA THR A 56 -21.68 -18.37 -10.26
C THR A 56 -20.75 -19.23 -11.11
N ARG A 57 -20.50 -20.48 -10.71
CA ARG A 57 -19.81 -21.48 -11.54
C ARG A 57 -20.64 -21.85 -12.76
N GLU A 58 -20.02 -22.49 -13.75
CA GLU A 58 -20.71 -23.10 -14.89
C GLU A 58 -21.82 -24.08 -14.45
N SER A 59 -21.67 -24.73 -13.30
CA SER A 59 -22.67 -25.62 -12.69
C SER A 59 -23.87 -24.90 -12.07
N GLY A 60 -23.88 -23.57 -12.00
CA GLY A 60 -24.91 -22.78 -11.32
C GLY A 60 -24.67 -22.57 -9.82
N GLU A 61 -23.64 -23.16 -9.23
CA GLU A 61 -23.31 -23.00 -7.81
C GLU A 61 -22.65 -21.65 -7.53
N PRO A 62 -23.08 -20.89 -6.50
CA PRO A 62 -22.39 -19.68 -6.08
C PRO A 62 -21.07 -20.04 -5.38
N ILE A 63 -20.00 -19.42 -5.84
CA ILE A 63 -18.66 -19.53 -5.24
C ILE A 63 -18.13 -18.15 -4.89
N GLU A 64 -17.12 -18.13 -4.01
CA GLU A 64 -16.38 -16.92 -3.72
C GLU A 64 -15.69 -16.38 -4.98
N HIS A 65 -15.79 -15.08 -5.20
CA HIS A 65 -15.09 -14.40 -6.28
C HIS A 65 -13.57 -14.49 -6.06
N PRO A 66 -12.76 -14.90 -7.05
CA PRO A 66 -11.30 -15.00 -6.90
C PRO A 66 -10.62 -13.72 -6.38
N ALA A 67 -11.07 -12.55 -6.85
CA ALA A 67 -10.66 -11.24 -6.34
C ALA A 67 -10.84 -11.08 -4.82
N ALA A 68 -11.86 -11.70 -4.20
CA ALA A 68 -12.08 -11.62 -2.74
C ALA A 68 -10.94 -12.32 -1.98
N LYS A 69 -10.51 -13.49 -2.45
CA LYS A 69 -9.38 -14.21 -1.86
C LYS A 69 -8.08 -13.42 -2.00
N VAL A 70 -7.83 -12.85 -3.18
CA VAL A 70 -6.64 -12.04 -3.46
C VAL A 70 -6.62 -10.76 -2.63
N GLU A 71 -7.76 -10.07 -2.52
CA GLU A 71 -7.91 -8.86 -1.70
C GLU A 71 -7.56 -9.14 -0.24
N ARG A 72 -8.10 -10.24 0.33
CA ARG A 72 -7.83 -10.60 1.73
C ARG A 72 -6.37 -10.91 1.96
N GLN A 73 -5.72 -11.62 1.03
CA GLN A 73 -4.29 -11.91 1.12
C GLN A 73 -3.47 -10.62 1.09
N ALA A 74 -3.69 -9.75 0.10
CA ALA A 74 -2.99 -8.47 -0.01
C ALA A 74 -3.22 -7.61 1.25
N SER A 75 -4.45 -7.54 1.74
CA SER A 75 -4.79 -6.85 3.00
C SER A 75 -4.05 -7.41 4.22
N SER A 76 -3.88 -8.74 4.30
CA SER A 76 -3.14 -9.36 5.39
C SER A 76 -1.64 -9.05 5.31
N GLU A 77 -1.06 -9.16 4.13
CA GLU A 77 0.37 -8.85 3.90
C GLU A 77 0.67 -7.37 4.20
N LEU A 78 -0.18 -6.44 3.77
CA LEU A 78 -0.03 -5.00 4.06
C LEU A 78 -0.01 -4.72 5.57
N ARG A 79 -0.91 -5.35 6.34
CA ARG A 79 -0.90 -5.23 7.81
C ARG A 79 0.36 -5.84 8.42
N GLY A 80 0.86 -6.95 7.88
CA GLY A 80 2.13 -7.57 8.27
C GLY A 80 3.30 -6.60 8.10
N TRP A 81 3.41 -5.96 6.94
CA TRP A 81 4.45 -4.95 6.68
C TRP A 81 4.43 -3.78 7.66
N VAL A 82 3.25 -3.24 7.97
CA VAL A 82 3.12 -2.14 8.96
C VAL A 82 3.54 -2.59 10.35
N LYS A 83 3.21 -3.83 10.73
CA LYS A 83 3.57 -4.41 12.03
C LYS A 83 5.07 -4.71 12.14
N ASP A 84 5.66 -5.30 11.11
CA ASP A 84 7.02 -5.85 11.15
C ASP A 84 8.08 -4.80 10.78
N ARG A 85 7.70 -3.77 10.00
CA ARG A 85 8.56 -2.65 9.60
C ARG A 85 7.90 -1.28 9.87
N PRO A 86 7.53 -0.97 11.13
CA PRO A 86 6.91 0.31 11.47
C PRO A 86 7.84 1.50 11.23
N ASP A 87 9.16 1.27 11.20
CA ASP A 87 10.17 2.26 10.81
C ASP A 87 10.01 2.72 9.35
N LEU A 88 9.57 1.81 8.47
CA LEU A 88 9.41 2.07 7.05
C LEU A 88 7.97 2.45 6.70
N PHE A 89 6.98 1.78 7.28
CA PHE A 89 5.57 1.86 6.91
C PHE A 89 4.60 2.31 8.01
N GLY A 90 5.07 2.59 9.22
CA GLY A 90 4.23 3.06 10.33
C GLY A 90 3.84 4.55 10.23
N GLU A 91 2.99 5.00 11.17
CA GLU A 91 2.62 6.41 11.28
C GLU A 91 3.85 7.30 11.48
N ARG A 92 4.02 8.26 10.57
CA ARG A 92 5.12 9.23 10.65
C ARG A 92 4.76 10.30 11.66
N LYS A 93 5.45 10.30 12.82
CA LYS A 93 5.36 11.43 13.76
C LYS A 93 5.93 12.67 13.06
N PRO A 94 5.21 13.81 13.04
CA PRO A 94 5.75 15.05 12.50
C PRO A 94 7.04 15.37 13.27
N GLN A 95 8.14 15.49 12.54
CA GLN A 95 9.42 15.87 13.12
C GLN A 95 9.26 17.29 13.66
N ARG A 96 9.06 17.42 14.98
CA ARG A 96 9.03 18.74 15.63
C ARG A 96 10.33 19.43 15.25
N ALA A 97 10.23 20.51 14.48
CA ALA A 97 11.37 21.34 14.15
C ALA A 97 12.02 21.74 15.48
N ARG A 98 13.27 21.32 15.70
CA ARG A 98 14.05 21.77 16.84
C ARG A 98 14.25 23.26 16.66
N GLN A 99 13.41 24.07 17.33
CA GLN A 99 13.68 25.50 17.44
C GLN A 99 15.04 25.63 18.11
N ARG A 100 16.01 26.24 17.41
CA ARG A 100 17.26 26.63 18.03
C ARG A 100 16.91 27.58 19.17
N PRO A 101 17.27 27.27 20.43
CA PRO A 101 17.05 28.22 21.50
C PRO A 101 17.86 29.48 21.20
N THR A 102 17.16 30.60 21.01
CA THR A 102 17.78 31.91 20.91
C THR A 102 18.21 32.30 22.31
N PHE A 103 19.46 32.01 22.67
CA PHE A 103 20.04 32.59 23.87
C PHE A 103 20.27 34.08 23.58
N GLY A 104 19.39 34.93 24.12
CA GLY A 104 19.54 36.38 24.06
C GLY A 104 20.87 36.75 24.69
N ILE A 105 21.77 37.31 23.88
CA ILE A 105 22.94 38.02 24.38
C ILE A 105 22.42 39.40 24.76
N ALA A 106 22.22 39.60 26.07
CA ALA A 106 22.02 40.90 26.69
C ALA A 106 23.37 41.48 27.11
#